data_AF-A0A2W2GE33-F1
#
_entry.id   AF-A0A2W2GE33-F1
#
_cell.length_a   1.000
_cell.length_b   1.000
_cell.length_c   1.000
_cell.angle_alpha   90.00
_cell.angle_beta   90.00
_cell.angle_gamma   90.00
#
_symmetry.space_group_name_H-M   'P 1'
#
loop_
_entity.id
_entity.type
_entity.pdbx_description
1 polymer ?
#
loop_
_entity_poly.entity_id
_entity_poly.type
_entity_poly.pdbx_seq_one_letter_code
_entity_poly.pdbx_strand_id
1 'polypeptide(L)'
;MPGAITITGARATDHRRSDEYWAIFNAYPAPFARADVAIYLGGASAIDALALLWLSSEAQASLIVATSGTLADQPSDARRAVASARKHDRLSELVELRHPRHPSTKSYHARNRWMVDRSDLVIGFPKGASSGTWYTLNYAAEQGKPRLIHPI
;
A
#
# COMPACT_ATOMS: atom_id res chain seq x y z
N MET A 1 -9.11 -11.61 14.09
CA MET A 1 -8.61 -10.31 13.57
C MET A 1 -7.67 -10.62 12.40
N PRO A 2 -7.59 -9.79 11.35
CA PRO A 2 -6.72 -10.07 10.20
C PRO A 2 -5.24 -10.10 10.61
N GLY A 3 -4.50 -11.11 10.13
CA GLY A 3 -3.06 -11.26 10.33
C GLY A 3 -2.24 -10.62 9.20
N ALA A 4 -2.86 -10.40 8.04
CA ALA A 4 -2.24 -9.75 6.90
C ALA A 4 -3.18 -8.74 6.21
N ILE A 5 -2.66 -7.59 5.80
CA ILE A 5 -3.45 -6.48 5.26
C ILE A 5 -2.76 -5.86 4.05
N THR A 6 -3.53 -5.60 2.98
CA THR A 6 -3.06 -4.72 1.89
C THR A 6 -3.58 -3.32 2.12
N ILE A 7 -2.68 -2.32 2.05
CA ILE A 7 -3.04 -0.91 1.96
C ILE A 7 -2.74 -0.41 0.54
N THR A 8 -3.70 0.25 -0.08
CA THR A 8 -3.54 0.79 -1.44
C THR A 8 -4.34 2.09 -1.62
N GLY A 9 -3.89 2.98 -2.49
CA GLY A 9 -4.65 4.18 -2.79
C GLY A 9 -4.25 4.90 -4.05
N ALA A 10 -4.89 6.05 -4.27
CA ALA A 10 -4.63 6.90 -5.43
C ALA A 10 -3.16 7.33 -5.50
N ARG A 11 -2.66 7.48 -6.73
CA ARG A 11 -1.28 7.94 -7.04
C ARG A 11 -1.12 9.47 -7.04
N ALA A 12 -2.21 10.19 -6.80
CA ALA A 12 -2.24 11.63 -6.64
C ALA A 12 -3.12 11.97 -5.44
N THR A 13 -2.60 12.79 -4.54
CA THR A 13 -3.37 13.43 -3.47
C THR A 13 -3.99 14.71 -4.02
N ASP A 14 -5.15 15.15 -3.52
CA ASP A 14 -5.78 16.43 -3.89
C ASP A 14 -5.02 17.65 -3.33
N HIS A 15 -3.68 17.61 -3.35
CA HIS A 15 -2.80 18.57 -2.69
C HIS A 15 -3.07 18.76 -1.19
N ARG A 16 -3.82 17.83 -0.56
CA ARG A 16 -4.00 17.77 0.89
C ARG A 16 -2.65 17.59 1.56
N ARG A 17 -2.50 18.22 2.73
CA ARG A 17 -1.27 18.15 3.50
C ARG A 17 -1.08 16.74 4.08
N SER A 18 0.17 16.38 4.38
CA SER A 18 0.50 15.05 4.92
C SER A 18 -0.12 14.78 6.30
N ASP A 19 -0.33 15.80 7.12
CA ASP A 19 -0.98 15.70 8.44
C ASP A 19 -2.46 15.32 8.36
N GLU A 20 -3.17 15.74 7.31
CA GLU A 20 -4.54 15.32 7.07
C GLU A 20 -4.63 13.80 6.80
N TYR A 21 -3.68 13.26 6.03
CA TYR A 21 -3.60 11.81 5.81
C TYR A 21 -3.22 11.05 7.08
N TRP A 22 -2.42 11.64 7.98
CA TRP A 22 -2.09 10.99 9.26
C TRP A 22 -3.32 10.84 10.14
N ALA A 23 -4.17 11.86 10.20
CA ALA A 23 -5.42 11.76 10.94
C ALA A 23 -6.31 10.63 10.40
N ILE A 24 -6.41 10.50 9.07
CA ILE A 24 -7.11 9.40 8.41
C ILE A 24 -6.45 8.06 8.76
N PHE A 25 -5.13 7.96 8.69
CA PHE A 25 -4.42 6.71 8.98
C PHE A 25 -4.57 6.28 10.45
N ASN A 26 -4.55 7.24 11.37
CA ASN A 26 -4.82 7.03 12.79
C ASN A 26 -6.25 6.55 13.05
N ALA A 27 -7.22 7.03 12.27
CA ALA A 27 -8.61 6.63 12.44
C ALA A 27 -8.94 5.25 11.85
N TYR A 28 -8.34 4.87 10.71
CA TYR A 28 -8.78 3.71 9.93
C TYR A 28 -7.76 2.55 9.91
N PRO A 29 -6.54 2.69 9.36
CA PRO A 29 -5.47 1.69 9.47
C PRO A 29 -4.96 1.38 10.88
N ALA A 30 -4.81 2.36 11.77
CA ALA A 30 -4.10 2.19 13.05
C ALA A 30 -4.61 1.05 13.95
N PRO A 31 -5.94 0.81 14.08
CA PRO A 31 -6.46 -0.32 14.85
C PRO A 31 -5.90 -1.69 14.42
N PHE A 32 -5.40 -1.79 13.18
CA PHE A 32 -4.83 -3.01 12.64
C PHE A 32 -3.30 -3.05 12.58
N ALA A 33 -2.61 -1.94 12.81
CA ALA A 33 -1.16 -1.80 12.62
C ALA A 33 -0.34 -2.34 13.81
N ARG A 34 -0.65 -3.58 14.22
CA ARG A 34 -0.11 -4.26 15.41
C ARG A 34 1.13 -5.09 15.04
N ALA A 35 1.95 -5.43 16.04
CA ALA A 35 3.21 -6.16 15.85
C ALA A 35 3.08 -7.54 15.19
N ASP A 36 1.94 -8.20 15.39
CA ASP A 36 1.61 -9.52 14.84
C ASP A 36 0.99 -9.46 13.43
N VAL A 37 0.93 -8.28 12.80
CA VAL A 37 0.28 -8.07 11.51
C VAL A 37 1.31 -7.74 10.41
N ALA A 38 1.15 -8.38 9.24
CA ALA A 38 1.87 -8.04 8.02
C ALA A 38 1.10 -7.03 7.18
N ILE A 39 1.72 -5.90 6.83
CA ILE A 39 1.13 -4.88 5.96
C ILE A 39 1.86 -4.82 4.62
N TYR A 40 1.10 -5.07 3.56
CA TYR A 40 1.54 -5.02 2.17
C TYR A 40 1.19 -3.68 1.52
N LEU A 41 2.20 -3.05 0.91
CA LEU A 41 2.11 -1.77 0.21
C LEU A 41 2.67 -1.92 -1.20
N GLY A 42 2.15 -1.13 -2.14
CA GLY A 42 2.61 -1.19 -3.53
C GLY A 42 3.85 -0.34 -3.84
N GLY A 43 4.34 0.50 -2.93
CA GLY A 43 5.48 1.38 -3.25
C GLY A 43 5.21 2.29 -4.46
N ALA A 44 3.96 2.70 -4.68
CA ALA A 44 3.61 3.78 -5.60
C ALA A 44 3.71 5.16 -4.93
N SER A 45 3.58 6.24 -5.70
CA SER A 45 3.44 7.60 -5.15
C SER A 45 2.18 7.77 -4.32
N ALA A 46 2.14 8.89 -3.57
CA ALA A 46 0.99 9.33 -2.79
C ALA A 46 0.63 8.33 -1.67
N ILE A 47 -0.54 7.66 -1.72
CA ILE A 47 -1.05 6.91 -0.56
C ILE A 47 -0.10 5.80 -0.11
N ASP A 48 0.49 5.04 -1.03
CA ASP A 48 1.43 3.98 -0.66
C ASP A 48 2.67 4.56 0.05
N ALA A 49 3.22 5.67 -0.45
CA ALA A 49 4.39 6.34 0.14
C ALA A 49 4.07 6.99 1.48
N LEU A 50 2.91 7.66 1.58
CA LEU A 50 2.40 8.28 2.81
C LEU A 50 2.11 7.22 3.87
N ALA A 51 1.38 6.16 3.53
CA ALA A 51 1.08 5.08 4.47
C ALA A 51 2.37 4.40 4.97
N LEU A 52 3.36 4.18 4.10
CA LEU A 52 4.65 3.62 4.52
C LEU A 52 5.39 4.53 5.51
N LEU A 53 5.43 5.84 5.25
CA LEU A 53 6.06 6.79 6.16
C LEU A 53 5.37 6.81 7.53
N TRP A 54 4.04 6.86 7.56
CA TRP A 54 3.26 6.80 8.81
C TRP A 54 3.46 5.48 9.56
N LEU A 55 3.36 4.35 8.88
CA LEU A 55 3.57 3.03 9.48
C LEU A 55 4.99 2.88 10.05
N SER A 56 5.99 3.46 9.37
CA SER A 56 7.36 3.43 9.85
C SER A 56 7.59 4.31 11.09
N SER A 57 6.75 5.31 11.36
CA SER A 57 6.87 6.15 12.55
C SER A 57 6.00 5.68 13.71
N GLU A 58 4.76 5.24 13.44
CA GLU A 58 3.75 5.01 14.48
C GLU A 58 3.48 3.52 14.79
N ALA A 59 3.80 2.61 13.86
CA ALA A 59 3.32 1.23 13.93
C ALA A 59 4.44 0.20 14.16
N GLN A 60 4.06 -0.93 14.74
CA GLN A 60 4.95 -2.07 15.00
C GLN A 60 4.77 -3.22 13.99
N ALA A 61 3.82 -3.10 13.05
CA ALA A 61 3.56 -4.10 12.02
C ALA A 61 4.81 -4.42 11.17
N SER A 62 4.81 -5.63 10.60
CA SER A 62 5.79 -6.02 9.58
C SER A 62 5.44 -5.31 8.28
N LEU A 63 6.39 -4.57 7.70
CA LEU A 63 6.13 -3.74 6.52
C LEU A 63 6.74 -4.39 5.27
N ILE A 64 5.89 -4.76 4.31
CA ILE A 64 6.28 -5.39 3.06
C ILE A 64 5.91 -4.46 1.91
N VAL A 65 6.90 -4.09 1.11
CA VAL A 65 6.68 -3.27 -0.09
C VAL A 65 6.88 -4.14 -1.33
N ALA A 66 5.84 -4.27 -2.15
CA ALA A 66 5.87 -5.02 -3.40
C ALA A 66 5.81 -4.09 -4.62
N THR A 67 6.86 -4.07 -5.43
CA THR A 67 6.91 -3.31 -6.68
C THR A 67 6.61 -4.19 -7.89
N SER A 68 5.94 -3.63 -8.90
CA SER A 68 5.64 -4.39 -10.13
C SER A 68 6.87 -4.59 -11.04
N GLY A 69 7.83 -3.66 -10.99
CA GLY A 69 9.14 -3.74 -11.62
C GLY A 69 10.21 -3.90 -10.54
N THR A 70 11.11 -2.94 -10.47
CA THR A 70 12.10 -2.75 -9.39
C THR A 70 11.79 -1.50 -8.57
N LEU A 71 12.50 -1.32 -7.45
CA LEU A 71 12.49 -0.08 -6.68
C LEU A 71 13.04 1.09 -7.49
N ALA A 72 14.04 0.86 -8.35
CA ALA A 72 14.62 1.89 -9.20
C ALA A 72 13.59 2.50 -10.17
N ASP A 73 12.62 1.69 -10.59
CA ASP A 73 11.51 2.12 -11.47
C ASP A 73 10.43 2.93 -10.73
N GLN A 74 10.46 2.97 -9.39
CA GLN A 74 9.42 3.67 -8.63
C GLN A 74 9.63 5.19 -8.62
N PRO A 75 8.53 5.95 -8.52
CA PRO A 75 8.59 7.39 -8.35
C PRO A 75 9.46 7.83 -7.17
N SER A 76 9.97 9.07 -7.25
CA SER A 76 10.99 9.55 -6.29
C SER A 76 10.49 9.61 -4.84
N ASP A 77 9.22 9.94 -4.61
CA ASP A 77 8.60 9.97 -3.29
C ASP A 77 8.45 8.57 -2.70
N ALA A 78 8.02 7.60 -3.50
CA ALA A 78 7.95 6.21 -3.10
C ALA A 78 9.34 5.63 -2.75
N ARG A 79 10.35 5.92 -3.58
CA ARG A 79 11.75 5.52 -3.29
C ARG A 79 12.25 6.13 -1.97
N ARG A 80 11.94 7.41 -1.70
CA ARG A 80 12.30 8.07 -0.44
C ARG A 80 11.59 7.43 0.75
N ALA A 81 10.31 7.09 0.63
CA ALA A 81 9.57 6.41 1.70
C ALA A 81 10.20 5.04 2.04
N VAL A 82 10.53 4.24 1.03
CA VAL A 82 11.23 2.95 1.21
C VAL A 82 12.61 3.15 1.84
N ALA A 83 13.38 4.13 1.38
CA ALA A 83 14.69 4.44 1.96
C ALA A 83 14.58 4.88 3.43
N SER A 84 13.58 5.68 3.77
CA SER A 84 13.30 6.09 5.16
C SER A 84 12.95 4.88 6.03
N ALA A 85 12.04 4.03 5.60
CA ALA A 85 11.65 2.83 6.35
C ALA A 85 12.85 1.88 6.58
N ARG A 86 13.73 1.70 5.57
CA ARG A 86 14.98 0.95 5.71
C ARG A 86 15.95 1.58 6.71
N LYS A 87 16.14 2.90 6.64
CA LYS A 87 17.05 3.62 7.53
C LYS A 87 16.68 3.46 9.01
N HIS A 88 15.38 3.32 9.29
CA HIS A 88 14.86 3.13 10.65
C HIS A 88 14.62 1.65 11.02
N ASP A 89 15.11 0.70 10.21
CA ASP A 89 14.92 -0.75 10.42
C ASP A 89 13.45 -1.17 10.56
N ARG A 90 12.56 -0.50 9.82
CA ARG A 90 11.12 -0.74 9.83
C ARG A 90 10.62 -1.54 8.62
N LEU A 91 11.41 -1.61 7.55
CA LEU A 91 11.03 -2.37 6.36
C LEU A 91 11.42 -3.84 6.52
N SER A 92 10.44 -4.71 6.71
CA SER A 92 10.65 -6.15 6.83
C SER A 92 11.07 -6.78 5.50
N GLU A 93 10.44 -6.38 4.38
CA GLU A 93 10.74 -6.96 3.08
C GLU A 93 10.49 -5.96 1.93
N LEU A 94 11.37 -5.99 0.93
CA LEU A 94 11.12 -5.37 -0.39
C LEU A 94 11.04 -6.48 -1.44
N VAL A 95 9.88 -6.63 -2.05
CA VAL A 95 9.64 -7.60 -3.13
C VAL A 95 9.62 -6.88 -4.47
N GLU A 96 10.57 -7.22 -5.35
CA GLU A 96 10.62 -6.73 -6.72
C GLU A 96 10.12 -7.82 -7.67
N LEU A 97 8.87 -7.73 -8.12
CA LEU A 97 8.29 -8.77 -8.98
C LEU A 97 8.90 -8.81 -10.38
N ARG A 98 9.58 -7.74 -10.81
CA ARG A 98 10.31 -7.67 -12.08
C ARG A 98 9.46 -8.14 -13.26
N HIS A 99 8.18 -7.76 -13.26
CA HIS A 99 7.23 -8.26 -14.25
C HIS A 99 7.71 -7.88 -15.66
N PRO A 100 7.78 -8.81 -16.62
CA PRO A 100 8.46 -8.61 -17.91
C PRO A 100 7.82 -7.53 -18.80
N ARG A 101 6.58 -7.12 -18.47
CA ARG A 101 5.86 -6.05 -19.16
C ARG A 101 5.78 -4.75 -18.36
N HIS A 102 6.67 -4.54 -17.39
CA HIS A 102 6.71 -3.28 -16.65
C HIS A 102 7.28 -2.16 -17.54
N PRO A 103 6.69 -0.95 -17.55
CA PRO A 103 5.44 -0.55 -16.89
C PRO A 103 4.20 -0.84 -17.75
N SER A 104 3.22 -1.58 -17.23
CA SER A 104 1.91 -1.75 -17.88
C SER A 104 0.78 -2.01 -16.88
N THR A 105 -0.47 -1.82 -17.31
CA THR A 105 -1.65 -2.20 -16.53
C THR A 105 -1.57 -3.65 -16.06
N LYS A 106 -1.09 -4.57 -16.91
CA LYS A 106 -0.90 -5.98 -16.55
C LYS A 106 0.12 -6.16 -15.42
N SER A 107 1.26 -5.44 -15.44
CA SER A 107 2.24 -5.54 -14.36
C SER A 107 1.72 -4.96 -13.05
N TYR A 108 0.98 -3.84 -13.10
CA TYR A 108 0.35 -3.27 -11.90
C TYR A 108 -0.72 -4.20 -11.32
N HIS A 109 -1.56 -4.79 -12.18
CA HIS A 109 -2.56 -5.76 -11.76
C HIS A 109 -1.92 -7.01 -11.15
N ALA A 110 -0.85 -7.54 -11.74
CA ALA A 110 -0.12 -8.68 -11.19
C ALA A 110 0.41 -8.40 -9.78
N ARG A 111 1.01 -7.22 -9.56
CA ARG A 111 1.44 -6.80 -8.22
C ARG A 111 0.27 -6.67 -7.26
N ASN A 112 -0.81 -6.00 -7.67
CA ASN A 112 -1.98 -5.81 -6.80
C ASN A 112 -2.58 -7.15 -6.38
N ARG A 113 -2.70 -8.12 -7.31
CA ARG A 113 -3.13 -9.48 -6.99
C ARG A 113 -2.16 -10.15 -6.00
N TRP A 114 -0.86 -10.07 -6.25
CA TRP A 114 0.16 -10.65 -5.37
C TRP A 114 0.02 -10.21 -3.91
N MET A 115 -0.27 -8.93 -3.67
CA MET A 115 -0.52 -8.39 -2.32
C MET A 115 -1.84 -8.89 -1.75
N VAL A 116 -2.93 -8.81 -2.52
CA VAL A 116 -4.27 -9.22 -2.07
C VAL A 116 -4.32 -10.70 -1.76
N ASP A 117 -3.70 -11.55 -2.57
CA ASP A 117 -3.66 -13.01 -2.37
C ASP A 117 -3.06 -13.37 -1.01
N ARG A 118 -2.14 -12.54 -0.48
CA ARG A 118 -1.44 -12.71 0.81
C ARG A 118 -2.05 -11.94 1.97
N SER A 119 -3.20 -11.29 1.77
CA SER A 119 -3.85 -10.47 2.79
C SER A 119 -5.21 -11.06 3.18
N ASP A 120 -5.65 -10.81 4.40
CA ASP A 120 -6.97 -11.15 4.92
C ASP A 120 -7.96 -9.99 4.76
N LEU A 121 -7.45 -8.75 4.68
CA LEU A 121 -8.21 -7.51 4.56
C LEU A 121 -7.52 -6.57 3.57
N VAL A 122 -8.32 -5.80 2.81
CA VAL A 122 -7.82 -4.72 1.95
C VAL A 122 -8.37 -3.38 2.41
N ILE A 123 -7.49 -2.44 2.70
CA ILE A 123 -7.82 -1.05 3.02
C ILE A 123 -7.48 -0.18 1.80
N GLY A 124 -8.50 0.42 1.21
CA GLY A 124 -8.38 1.20 -0.01
C GLY A 124 -8.71 2.68 0.18
N PHE A 125 -7.90 3.54 -0.43
CA PHE A 125 -8.13 4.98 -0.52
C PHE A 125 -8.34 5.40 -1.98
N PRO A 126 -9.51 5.09 -2.58
CA PRO A 126 -9.77 5.40 -3.99
C PRO A 126 -10.06 6.87 -4.19
N LYS A 127 -9.65 7.37 -5.36
CA LYS A 127 -10.06 8.67 -5.91
C LYS A 127 -10.81 8.45 -7.22
N GLY A 128 -11.98 9.07 -7.36
CA GLY A 128 -12.86 8.91 -8.53
C GLY A 128 -13.41 7.47 -8.70
N ALA A 129 -14.10 7.20 -9.81
CA ALA A 129 -14.82 5.94 -10.03
C ALA A 129 -14.01 4.82 -10.72
N SER A 130 -12.86 5.12 -11.32
CA SER A 130 -12.03 4.13 -12.02
C SER A 130 -10.55 4.41 -11.78
N SER A 131 -9.90 3.51 -11.03
CA SER A 131 -8.48 3.61 -10.69
C SER A 131 -7.88 2.23 -10.43
N GLY A 132 -6.54 2.16 -10.41
CA GLY A 132 -5.84 0.95 -9.96
C GLY A 132 -6.21 0.53 -8.54
N THR A 133 -6.66 1.47 -7.70
CA THR A 133 -7.20 1.19 -6.36
C THR A 133 -8.51 0.42 -6.42
N TRP A 134 -9.45 0.87 -7.26
CA TRP A 134 -10.72 0.17 -7.46
C TRP A 134 -10.52 -1.22 -8.03
N TYR A 135 -9.56 -1.40 -8.93
CA TYR A 135 -9.18 -2.73 -9.40
C TYR A 135 -8.76 -3.65 -8.23
N THR A 136 -7.86 -3.18 -7.34
CA THR A 136 -7.42 -3.97 -6.17
C THR A 136 -8.58 -4.30 -5.23
N LEU A 137 -9.44 -3.31 -4.96
CA LEU A 137 -10.63 -3.47 -4.13
C LEU A 137 -11.62 -4.47 -4.73
N ASN A 138 -11.87 -4.43 -6.04
CA ASN A 138 -12.80 -5.36 -6.68
C ASN A 138 -12.22 -6.77 -6.70
N TYR A 139 -10.93 -6.91 -7.00
CA TYR A 139 -10.25 -8.20 -6.91
C TYR A 139 -10.34 -8.80 -5.50
N ALA A 140 -10.18 -8.00 -4.44
CA ALA A 140 -10.36 -8.47 -3.07
C ALA A 140 -11.77 -9.02 -2.81
N ALA A 141 -12.81 -8.32 -3.30
CA ALA A 141 -14.19 -8.79 -3.17
C ALA A 141 -14.45 -10.07 -3.97
N GLU A 142 -13.89 -10.19 -5.18
CA GLU A 142 -13.95 -11.42 -5.99
C GLU A 142 -13.31 -12.61 -5.26
N GLN A 143 -12.30 -12.37 -4.43
CA GLN A 143 -11.67 -13.39 -3.58
C GLN A 143 -12.41 -13.61 -2.23
N GLY A 144 -13.57 -12.98 -2.02
CA GLY A 144 -14.34 -13.10 -0.78
C GLY A 144 -13.70 -12.40 0.43
N LYS A 145 -12.76 -11.47 0.20
CA LYS A 145 -12.02 -10.79 1.27
C LYS A 145 -12.70 -9.49 1.68
N PRO A 146 -12.79 -9.18 2.99
CA PRO A 146 -13.34 -7.91 3.47
C PRO A 146 -12.55 -6.71 2.96
N ARG A 147 -13.23 -5.55 2.90
CA ARG A 147 -12.68 -4.30 2.38
C ARG A 147 -13.07 -3.14 3.29
N LEU A 148 -12.10 -2.32 3.69
CA LEU A 148 -12.34 -1.00 4.25
C LEU A 148 -12.05 0.04 3.18
N ILE A 149 -13.01 0.92 2.90
CA ILE A 149 -12.88 1.92 1.84
C ILE A 149 -13.05 3.30 2.45
N HIS A 150 -12.02 4.15 2.33
CA HIS A 150 -12.08 5.56 2.68
C HIS A 150 -11.80 6.41 1.43
N PRO A 151 -12.84 6.93 0.74
CA PRO A 151 -12.66 7.76 -0.44
C PRO A 151 -11.86 9.03 -0.14
N ILE A 152 -10.99 9.45 -1.07
CA ILE A 152 -10.14 10.65 -0.93
C ILE A 152 -10.30 11.62 -2.09
#